data_AF-A0A838DT35-F1
#
_entry.id   AF-A0A838DT35-F1
#
_cell.length_a   1.000
_cell.length_b   1.000
_cell.length_c   1.000
_cell.angle_alpha   90.00
_cell.angle_beta   90.00
_cell.angle_gamma   90.00
#
_symmetry.space_group_name_H-M   'P 1'
#
loop_
_entity.id
_entity.type
_entity.pdbx_description
1 polymer ?
#
loop_
_entity_poly.entity_id
_entity_poly.type
_entity_poly.pdbx_seq_one_letter_code
_entity_poly.pdbx_strand_id
1 'polypeptide(L)'
;MRRYEDPQAYVDRYMARSAETYVNGLRNAGLQPNATLTRAIAERALQEAGEDSIREVTDIRDSTITAILRDHTQRMNAIKKEGARLRLWMCLPVVLALSAGSWYSFTCTGFIMGMCYAGGALAFLAMLVLGALFDRPE
;
A
#
# COMPACT_ATOMS: atom_id res chain seq x y z
N MET A 1 7.56 14.04 -4.48
CA MET A 1 6.82 13.76 -5.74
C MET A 1 7.75 14.09 -6.89
N ARG A 2 8.16 13.11 -7.72
CA ARG A 2 8.90 13.39 -8.96
C ARG A 2 7.98 14.25 -9.85
N ARG A 3 8.45 15.40 -10.31
CA ARG A 3 7.75 16.18 -11.33
C ARG A 3 7.80 15.35 -12.61
N TYR A 4 6.62 14.97 -13.09
CA TYR A 4 6.48 14.31 -14.38
C TYR A 4 6.82 15.34 -15.45
N GLU A 5 7.79 14.99 -16.30
CA GLU A 5 8.11 15.77 -17.48
C GLU A 5 6.95 15.63 -18.47
N ASP A 6 6.65 16.74 -19.15
CA ASP A 6 5.62 16.77 -20.18
C ASP A 6 5.90 15.66 -21.22
N PRO A 7 4.92 14.81 -21.59
CA PRO A 7 5.15 13.70 -22.52
C PRO A 7 5.77 14.16 -23.84
N GLN A 8 5.45 15.37 -24.28
CA GLN A 8 6.05 15.99 -25.47
C GLN A 8 7.55 16.30 -25.27
N ALA A 9 7.94 16.82 -24.11
CA ALA A 9 9.33 17.12 -23.79
C ALA A 9 10.20 15.85 -23.69
N TYR A 10 9.60 14.73 -23.29
CA TYR A 10 10.26 13.42 -23.27
C TYR A 10 10.53 12.91 -24.69
N VAL A 11 9.50 12.94 -25.55
CA VAL A 11 9.61 12.51 -26.96
C VAL A 11 10.64 13.36 -27.70
N ASP A 12 10.65 14.68 -27.51
CA ASP A 12 11.62 15.57 -28.14
C ASP A 12 13.07 15.23 -27.74
N ARG A 13 13.31 14.97 -26.45
CA ARG A 13 14.63 14.57 -25.95
C ARG A 13 15.06 13.21 -26.48
N TYR A 14 14.13 12.25 -26.53
CA TYR A 14 14.39 10.92 -27.05
C TYR A 14 14.75 10.97 -28.54
N MET A 15 13.99 11.75 -29.33
CA MET A 15 14.22 11.95 -30.76
C MET A 15 15.55 12.67 -31.02
N ALA A 16 15.92 13.65 -30.20
CA ALA A 16 17.22 14.33 -30.31
C ALA A 16 18.40 13.36 -30.04
N ARG A 17 18.30 12.55 -28.97
CA ARG A 17 19.35 11.58 -28.61
C ARG A 17 19.48 10.45 -29.62
N SER A 18 18.37 9.95 -30.14
CA SER A 18 18.36 8.91 -31.19
C SER A 18 18.91 9.45 -32.51
N ALA A 19 18.57 10.69 -32.89
CA ALA A 19 19.15 11.36 -34.06
C ALA A 19 20.68 11.52 -33.96
N GLU A 20 21.21 11.95 -32.80
CA GLU A 20 22.67 12.05 -32.58
C GLU A 20 23.37 10.68 -32.68
N THR A 21 22.80 9.67 -32.02
CA THR A 21 23.33 8.30 -32.07
C THR A 21 23.35 7.78 -33.51
N TYR A 22 22.33 8.15 -34.29
CA TYR A 22 22.20 7.74 -35.68
C TYR A 22 23.19 8.43 -36.62
N VAL A 23 23.34 9.75 -36.49
CA VAL A 23 24.33 10.54 -37.25
C VAL A 23 25.74 10.00 -36.98
N ASN A 24 26.04 9.67 -35.72
CA ASN A 24 27.31 9.06 -35.35
C ASN A 24 27.49 7.66 -35.95
N GLY A 25 26.44 6.82 -35.95
CA GLY A 25 26.46 5.49 -36.56
C GLY A 25 26.68 5.52 -38.07
N LEU A 26 25.98 6.39 -38.80
CA LEU A 26 26.17 6.58 -40.25
C LEU A 26 27.57 7.07 -40.60
N ARG A 27 28.07 8.04 -39.84
CA ARG A 27 29.40 8.61 -40.04
C ARG A 27 30.51 7.58 -39.81
N ASN A 28 30.36 6.73 -38.80
CA ASN A 28 31.28 5.64 -38.50
C ASN A 28 31.22 4.51 -39.56
N ALA A 29 30.05 4.29 -40.16
CA ALA A 29 29.86 3.29 -41.22
C ALA A 29 30.25 3.77 -42.63
N GLY A 30 30.60 5.06 -42.80
CA GLY A 30 30.91 5.65 -44.10
C GLY A 30 29.74 5.67 -45.09
N LEU A 31 28.51 5.49 -44.59
CA LEU A 31 27.30 5.40 -45.41
C LEU A 31 26.69 6.79 -45.62
N GLN A 32 26.36 7.14 -46.87
CA GLN A 32 25.58 8.33 -47.14
C GLN A 32 24.10 8.09 -46.84
N PRO A 33 23.42 9.02 -46.15
CA PRO A 33 22.00 8.86 -45.84
C PRO A 33 21.16 8.87 -47.12
N ASN A 34 20.51 7.74 -47.41
CA ASN A 34 19.50 7.62 -48.46
C ASN A 34 18.10 7.76 -47.84
N ALA A 35 17.15 8.36 -48.56
CA ALA A 35 15.79 8.66 -48.09
C ALA A 35 15.04 7.42 -47.56
N THR A 36 15.28 6.25 -48.17
CA THR A 36 14.70 4.97 -47.75
C THR A 36 15.31 4.47 -46.45
N LEU A 37 16.61 4.67 -46.26
CA LEU A 37 17.32 4.31 -45.04
C LEU A 37 16.78 5.19 -43.90
N THR A 38 16.82 6.53 -44.04
CA THR A 38 16.30 7.52 -43.07
C THR A 38 14.87 7.22 -42.63
N ARG A 39 14.00 6.81 -43.54
CA ARG A 39 12.62 6.43 -43.22
C ARG A 39 12.53 5.15 -42.38
N ALA A 40 13.26 4.09 -42.74
CA ALA A 40 13.25 2.83 -42.00
C ALA A 40 13.78 2.99 -40.57
N ILE A 41 14.75 3.89 -40.37
CA ILE A 41 15.28 4.22 -39.05
C ILE A 41 14.30 5.04 -38.24
N ALA A 42 13.66 6.03 -38.85
CA ALA A 42 12.67 6.85 -38.17
C ALA A 42 11.50 5.99 -37.67
N GLU A 43 11.05 5.02 -38.50
CA GLU A 43 10.06 4.03 -38.08
C GLU A 43 10.55 3.17 -36.92
N ARG A 44 11.79 2.66 -36.98
CA ARG A 44 12.37 1.85 -35.90
C ARG A 44 12.53 2.64 -34.59
N ALA A 45 13.00 3.88 -34.67
CA ALA A 45 13.17 4.76 -33.52
C ALA A 45 11.83 5.13 -32.88
N LEU A 46 10.78 5.37 -33.68
CA LEU A 46 9.42 5.58 -33.18
C LEU A 46 8.87 4.33 -32.50
N GLN A 47 9.16 3.15 -33.04
CA GLN A 47 8.72 1.88 -32.47
C GLN A 47 9.41 1.60 -31.13
N GLU A 48 10.73 1.81 -31.05
CA GLU A 48 11.51 1.70 -29.81
C GLU A 48 11.05 2.74 -28.77
N ALA A 49 10.80 3.99 -29.17
CA ALA A 49 10.26 5.02 -28.27
C ALA A 49 8.87 4.65 -27.73
N GLY A 50 8.02 4.05 -28.57
CA GLY A 50 6.71 3.56 -28.17
C GLY A 50 6.79 2.43 -27.14
N GLU A 51 7.67 1.46 -27.37
CA GLU A 51 7.89 0.35 -26.44
C GLU A 51 8.46 0.81 -25.09
N ASP A 52 9.47 1.69 -25.10
CA ASP A 52 10.07 2.20 -23.87
C ASP A 52 9.11 3.09 -23.08
N SER A 53 8.29 3.90 -23.76
CA SER A 53 7.22 4.67 -23.11
C SER A 53 6.19 3.76 -22.43
N ILE A 54 5.78 2.67 -23.09
CA ILE A 54 4.85 1.69 -22.49
C ILE A 54 5.49 1.02 -21.27
N ARG A 55 6.77 0.64 -21.33
CA ARG A 55 7.50 0.07 -20.19
C ARG A 55 7.57 1.05 -19.03
N GLU A 56 7.97 2.30 -19.29
CA GLU A 56 8.10 3.33 -18.26
C GLU A 56 6.76 3.65 -17.59
N VAL A 57 5.67 3.76 -18.38
CA VAL A 57 4.31 3.93 -17.85
C VAL A 57 3.89 2.73 -17.00
N THR A 58 4.25 1.51 -17.40
CA THR A 58 3.92 0.29 -16.64
C THR A 58 4.68 0.23 -15.31
N ASP A 59 5.98 0.51 -15.32
CA ASP A 59 6.81 0.57 -14.11
C ASP A 59 6.32 1.65 -13.14
N ILE A 60 5.91 2.80 -13.67
CA ILE A 60 5.32 3.89 -12.89
C ILE A 60 3.97 3.46 -12.31
N ARG A 61 3.13 2.79 -13.09
CA ARG A 61 1.84 2.28 -12.63
C ARG A 61 2.04 1.29 -11.50
N ASP A 62 2.92 0.32 -11.67
CA ASP A 62 3.16 -0.75 -10.70
C ASP A 62 3.81 -0.22 -9.42
N SER A 63 4.78 0.71 -9.52
CA SER A 63 5.37 1.40 -8.37
C SER A 63 4.35 2.26 -7.62
N THR A 64 3.43 2.90 -8.33
CA THR A 64 2.35 3.68 -7.72
C THR A 64 1.35 2.78 -7.01
N ILE A 65 0.93 1.68 -7.65
CA ILE A 65 0.04 0.69 -7.04
C ILE A 65 0.67 0.10 -5.78
N THR A 66 1.95 -0.28 -5.81
CA THR A 66 2.65 -0.80 -4.62
C THR A 66 2.76 0.25 -3.52
N ALA A 67 3.02 1.52 -3.86
CA ALA A 67 3.04 2.60 -2.87
C ALA A 67 1.68 2.80 -2.21
N ILE A 68 0.59 2.78 -2.98
CA ILE A 68 -0.79 2.88 -2.47
C ILE A 68 -1.12 1.69 -1.57
N LEU A 69 -0.82 0.47 -2.01
CA LEU A 69 -1.06 -0.75 -1.21
C LEU A 69 -0.28 -0.70 0.10
N ARG A 70 0.98 -0.27 0.07
CA ARG A 70 1.81 -0.14 1.26
C ARG A 70 1.26 0.89 2.24
N ASP A 71 0.85 2.07 1.75
CA ASP A 71 0.24 3.12 2.59
C ASP A 71 -1.10 2.65 3.17
N HIS A 72 -1.94 2.00 2.36
CA HIS A 72 -3.20 1.41 2.82
C HIS A 72 -2.97 0.39 3.95
N THR A 73 -2.04 -0.56 3.77
CA THR A 73 -1.70 -1.55 4.79
C THR A 73 -1.15 -0.90 6.07
N GLN A 74 -0.30 0.13 5.94
CA GLN A 74 0.22 0.86 7.09
C GLN A 74 -0.90 1.56 7.87
N ARG A 75 -1.80 2.27 7.19
CA ARG A 75 -2.94 2.94 7.82
C ARG A 75 -3.90 1.94 8.47
N MET A 76 -4.19 0.84 7.79
CA MET A 76 -5.05 -0.21 8.33
C MET A 76 -4.46 -0.83 9.60
N ASN A 77 -3.15 -1.08 9.62
CA ASN A 77 -2.46 -1.54 10.83
C ASN A 77 -2.45 -0.50 11.94
N ALA A 78 -2.34 0.79 11.63
CA ALA A 78 -2.45 1.86 12.62
C ALA A 78 -3.85 1.89 13.27
N ILE A 79 -4.91 1.82 12.46
CA ILE A 79 -6.31 1.79 12.94
C ILE A 79 -6.56 0.55 13.81
N LYS A 80 -6.11 -0.64 13.38
CA LYS A 80 -6.20 -1.88 14.19
C LYS A 80 -5.51 -1.70 15.55
N LYS A 81 -4.31 -1.12 15.56
CA LYS A 81 -3.54 -0.89 16.81
C LYS A 81 -4.21 0.11 17.74
N GLU A 82 -4.79 1.18 17.20
CA GLU A 82 -5.56 2.16 18.00
C GLU A 82 -6.85 1.54 18.55
N GLY A 83 -7.58 0.78 17.73
CA GLY A 83 -8.76 0.03 18.16
C GLY A 83 -8.46 -0.97 19.27
N ALA A 84 -7.38 -1.74 19.14
CA ALA A 84 -6.90 -2.67 20.16
C ALA A 84 -6.58 -1.97 21.50
N ARG A 85 -5.89 -0.82 21.44
CA ARG A 85 -5.58 -0.01 22.63
C ARG A 85 -6.84 0.51 23.30
N LEU A 86 -7.78 1.04 22.53
CA LEU A 86 -9.04 1.58 23.06
C LEU A 86 -9.88 0.49 23.74
N ARG A 87 -9.96 -0.70 23.12
CA ARG A 87 -10.64 -1.87 23.71
C ARG A 87 -10.00 -2.32 25.01
N LEU A 88 -8.67 -2.42 25.05
CA LEU A 88 -7.95 -2.78 26.28
C LEU A 88 -8.22 -1.77 27.39
N TRP A 89 -8.15 -0.47 27.08
CA TRP A 89 -8.39 0.58 28.07
C TRP A 89 -9.82 0.60 28.60
N MET A 90 -10.81 0.29 27.77
CA MET A 90 -12.22 0.35 28.15
C MET A 90 -12.73 -0.95 28.77
N CYS A 91 -12.37 -2.12 28.22
CA CYS A 91 -12.89 -3.40 28.67
C CYS A 91 -12.16 -3.95 29.90
N LEU A 92 -10.85 -3.74 30.03
CA LEU A 92 -10.07 -4.25 31.18
C LEU A 92 -10.60 -3.74 32.54
N PRO A 93 -10.84 -2.43 32.77
CA PRO A 93 -11.37 -1.96 34.04
C PRO A 93 -12.79 -2.45 34.30
N VAL A 94 -13.62 -2.57 33.25
CA VAL A 94 -14.99 -3.12 33.38
C VAL A 94 -14.95 -4.58 33.79
N VAL A 95 -14.09 -5.41 33.19
CA VAL A 95 -13.91 -6.82 33.57
C VAL A 95 -13.42 -6.93 35.01
N LEU A 96 -12.46 -6.11 35.43
CA LEU A 96 -11.96 -6.09 36.81
C LEU A 96 -13.04 -5.69 37.81
N ALA A 97 -13.82 -4.65 37.52
CA ALA A 97 -14.91 -4.19 38.36
C ALA A 97 -16.01 -5.25 38.50
N LEU A 98 -16.41 -5.89 37.41
CA LEU A 98 -17.39 -6.98 37.42
C LEU A 98 -16.87 -8.22 38.14
N SER A 99 -15.58 -8.55 38.00
CA SER A 99 -14.96 -9.68 38.71
C SER A 99 -14.90 -9.43 40.21
N ALA A 100 -14.50 -8.23 40.64
CA ALA A 100 -14.52 -7.82 42.04
C ALA A 100 -15.95 -7.80 42.61
N GLY A 101 -16.92 -7.29 41.83
CA GLY A 101 -18.34 -7.32 42.18
C GLY A 101 -18.88 -8.74 42.33
N SER A 102 -18.51 -9.65 41.42
CA SER A 102 -18.89 -11.08 41.49
C SER A 102 -18.35 -11.74 42.75
N TRP A 103 -17.07 -11.54 43.06
CA TRP A 103 -16.44 -12.07 44.28
C TRP A 103 -17.14 -11.56 45.54
N TYR A 104 -17.37 -10.25 45.63
CA TYR A 104 -18.08 -9.64 46.75
C TYR A 104 -19.50 -10.19 46.87
N SER A 105 -20.20 -10.36 45.74
CA SER A 105 -21.57 -10.86 45.75
C SER A 105 -21.70 -12.30 46.18
N PHE A 106 -20.78 -13.18 45.76
CA PHE A 106 -20.74 -14.55 46.28
C PHE A 106 -20.45 -14.61 47.77
N THR A 107 -19.70 -13.64 48.30
CA THR A 107 -19.34 -13.60 49.72
C THR A 107 -20.44 -13.00 50.61
N CYS A 108 -21.16 -11.97 50.13
CA CYS A 108 -21.98 -11.12 51.00
C CYS A 108 -23.46 -10.97 50.62
N THR A 109 -23.88 -11.14 49.36
CA THR A 109 -25.26 -10.82 48.92
C THR A 109 -26.05 -12.01 48.41
N GLY A 110 -25.41 -12.95 47.72
CA GLY A 110 -26.06 -14.18 47.26
C GLY A 110 -25.62 -14.63 45.88
N PHE A 111 -25.83 -15.92 45.63
CA PHE A 111 -25.34 -16.64 44.46
C PHE A 111 -25.84 -16.07 43.11
N ILE A 112 -27.11 -15.64 43.04
CA ILE A 112 -27.74 -15.15 41.80
C ILE A 112 -27.07 -13.85 41.32
N MET A 113 -26.84 -12.89 42.21
CA MET A 113 -26.12 -11.64 41.90
C MET A 113 -24.68 -11.93 41.47
N GLY A 114 -23.99 -12.85 42.16
CA GLY A 114 -22.63 -13.28 41.80
C GLY A 114 -22.53 -13.85 40.38
N MET A 115 -23.51 -14.66 39.97
CA MET A 115 -23.61 -15.22 38.61
C MET A 115 -23.88 -14.15 37.55
N CYS A 116 -24.72 -13.14 37.83
CA CYS A 116 -24.95 -12.02 36.91
C CYS A 116 -23.66 -11.22 36.64
N TYR A 117 -22.89 -10.90 37.69
CA TYR A 117 -21.62 -10.21 37.54
C TYR A 117 -20.56 -11.06 36.83
N ALA A 118 -20.49 -12.37 37.13
CA ALA A 118 -19.59 -13.30 36.45
C ALA A 118 -19.92 -13.43 34.95
N GLY A 119 -21.20 -13.51 34.60
CA GLY A 119 -21.65 -13.55 33.21
C GLY A 119 -21.28 -12.27 32.45
N GLY A 120 -21.45 -11.11 33.07
CA GLY A 120 -21.00 -9.83 32.51
C GLY A 120 -19.49 -9.79 32.27
N ALA A 121 -18.69 -10.22 33.26
CA ALA A 121 -17.23 -10.28 33.13
C ALA A 121 -16.80 -11.20 31.98
N LEU A 122 -17.44 -12.38 31.84
CA LEU A 122 -17.18 -13.31 30.74
C LEU A 122 -17.53 -12.72 29.37
N ALA A 123 -18.65 -12.00 29.24
CA ALA A 123 -19.04 -11.38 27.98
C ALA A 123 -18.03 -10.32 27.50
N PHE A 124 -17.55 -9.47 28.41
CA PHE A 124 -16.53 -8.47 28.09
C PHE A 124 -15.16 -9.11 27.82
N LEU A 125 -14.83 -10.22 28.49
CA LEU A 125 -13.61 -10.99 28.22
C LEU A 125 -13.67 -11.66 26.85
N ALA A 126 -14.83 -12.22 26.46
CA ALA A 126 -15.05 -12.75 25.12
C ALA A 126 -14.92 -11.66 24.03
N MET A 127 -15.45 -10.45 24.27
CA MET A 127 -15.24 -9.31 23.36
C MET A 127 -13.77 -8.93 23.21
N LEU A 128 -12.99 -8.97 24.30
CA LEU A 128 -11.54 -8.72 24.25
C LEU A 128 -10.80 -9.78 23.41
N VAL A 129 -11.13 -11.05 23.61
CA VAL A 129 -10.52 -12.16 22.86
C VAL A 129 -10.87 -12.11 21.38
N LEU A 130 -12.14 -11.88 21.04
CA LEU A 130 -12.57 -11.73 19.65
C LEU A 130 -11.89 -10.51 19.00
N GLY A 131 -11.83 -9.38 19.71
CA GLY A 131 -11.13 -8.20 19.23
C GLY A 131 -9.66 -8.46 18.93
N ALA A 132 -8.95 -9.14 19.85
CA ALA A 132 -7.55 -9.52 19.66
C ALA A 132 -7.33 -10.48 18.48
N LEU A 133 -8.32 -11.30 18.14
CA LEU A 133 -8.26 -12.20 16.98
C LEU A 133 -8.35 -11.41 15.66
N PHE A 134 -9.26 -10.43 15.58
CA PHE A 134 -9.42 -9.55 14.41
C PHE A 134 -8.30 -8.52 14.25
N ASP A 135 -7.67 -8.11 15.35
CA ASP A 135 -6.58 -7.14 15.35
C ASP A 135 -5.23 -7.74 14.95
N ARG A 136 -5.14 -9.07 14.73
CA ARG A 136 -3.92 -9.69 14.20
C ARG A 136 -3.63 -9.13 12.79
N PRO A 137 -2.40 -8.64 12.53
CA PRO A 137 -1.99 -8.33 11.17
C PRO A 137 -1.88 -9.64 10.39
N GLU A 138 -2.47 -9.68 9.20
CA GLU A 138 -2.20 -10.70 8.18
C GLU A 138 -0.88 -10.40 7.47
#